data_AF-J9DK74-F1
#
_entry.id   AF-J9DK74-F1
#
_cell.length_a   1.000
_cell.length_b   1.000
_cell.length_c   1.000
_cell.angle_alpha   90.00
_cell.angle_beta   90.00
_cell.angle_gamma   90.00
#
_symmetry.space_group_name_H-M   'P 1'
#
loop_
_entity.id
_entity.type
_entity.pdbx_description
1 polymer ?
#
loop_
_entity_poly.entity_id
_entity_poly.type
_entity_poly.pdbx_seq_one_letter_code
_entity_poly.pdbx_strand_id
1 'polypeptide(L)'
;MMNKNNISLSLNCNRNTFNKNILEYYFRYNKIACEYNKLNSIVQKSYSQNEENMNINGKENDERIEIMIKGPEPELCYKKGIDYIKNLNKINLRLWLENFENICNLNEWNDEQKFYFLNRLIIDKNVPSSVISKIYAETRKKLIEIRYNKEEMNKVFKKMEAVRLKDFIKIEDYVHKERCLVDEYALGYQISKNEHSHKHAEVFFRGLSTHTRIELAKVQKAIIEAEIEYLTKIEEEILSQMEERTNAYKNRSSYQQNKERENYNSYNNKNKFGSKWCTIHRSTTHYTKECFLNPANKKNRQIISLEFKITTKKIKNT
;
A
#
# COMPACT_ATOMS: atom_id res chain seq x y z
N MET A 1 -33.98 16.81 -23.24
CA MET A 1 -34.36 15.67 -22.39
C MET A 1 -33.68 14.42 -22.94
N MET A 2 -32.55 14.02 -22.35
CA MET A 2 -31.80 12.84 -22.80
C MET A 2 -31.96 11.69 -21.80
N ASN A 3 -32.29 10.52 -22.35
CA ASN A 3 -32.59 9.28 -21.65
C ASN A 3 -31.41 8.83 -20.76
N LYS A 4 -31.69 8.68 -19.46
CA LYS A 4 -30.83 7.95 -18.52
C LYS A 4 -31.01 6.45 -18.75
N ASN A 5 -30.20 5.89 -19.64
CA ASN A 5 -30.09 4.44 -19.76
C ASN A 5 -29.41 3.88 -18.50
N ASN A 6 -30.18 3.10 -17.74
CA ASN A 6 -29.71 2.25 -16.65
C ASN A 6 -28.76 1.19 -17.20
N ILE A 7 -27.46 1.45 -17.17
CA ILE A 7 -26.43 0.42 -17.38
C ILE A 7 -26.35 -0.38 -16.08
N SER A 8 -26.91 -1.59 -16.09
CA SER A 8 -26.67 -2.58 -15.03
C SER A 8 -25.20 -2.99 -15.06
N LEU A 9 -24.38 -2.34 -14.24
CA LEU A 9 -23.01 -2.74 -13.96
C LEU A 9 -23.03 -4.03 -13.12
N SER A 10 -23.07 -5.19 -13.79
CA SER A 10 -22.67 -6.45 -13.17
C SER A 10 -21.16 -6.43 -12.96
N LEU A 11 -20.74 -5.86 -11.84
CA LEU A 11 -19.34 -5.89 -11.40
C LEU A 11 -19.03 -7.32 -10.94
N ASN A 12 -18.52 -8.12 -11.88
CA ASN A 12 -17.90 -9.40 -11.59
C ASN A 12 -16.53 -9.13 -10.95
N CYS A 13 -16.53 -8.80 -9.66
CA CYS A 13 -15.32 -8.52 -8.88
C CYS A 13 -14.57 -9.83 -8.67
N ASN A 14 -13.64 -10.16 -9.57
CA ASN A 14 -12.69 -11.23 -9.37
C ASN A 14 -11.91 -10.95 -8.08
N ARG A 15 -12.03 -11.85 -7.09
CA ARG A 15 -11.41 -11.82 -5.76
C ARG A 15 -9.90 -12.08 -5.80
N ASN A 16 -9.17 -11.44 -6.71
CA ASN A 16 -7.71 -11.47 -6.67
C ASN A 16 -7.24 -10.37 -5.71
N THR A 17 -6.54 -10.81 -4.66
CA THR A 17 -5.85 -9.97 -3.69
C THR A 17 -5.01 -8.92 -4.40
N PHE A 18 -5.30 -7.66 -4.11
CA PHE A 18 -4.84 -6.54 -4.91
C PHE A 18 -3.47 -6.05 -4.45
N ASN A 19 -2.43 -6.85 -4.59
CA ASN A 19 -1.05 -6.47 -4.20
C ASN A 19 -0.36 -5.59 -5.25
N LYS A 20 -1.08 -4.66 -5.88
CA LYS A 20 -0.54 -3.79 -6.94
C LYS A 20 -0.69 -2.33 -6.56
N ASN A 21 0.28 -1.52 -6.96
CA ASN A 21 0.24 -0.06 -6.86
C ASN A 21 -1.09 0.52 -7.41
N ILE A 22 -1.69 1.46 -6.68
CA ILE A 22 -3.01 2.03 -6.97
C ILE A 22 -2.99 2.77 -8.31
N LEU A 23 -2.01 3.65 -8.50
CA LEU A 23 -1.85 4.48 -9.70
C LEU A 23 -1.61 3.62 -10.93
N GLU A 24 -0.68 2.66 -10.86
CA GLU A 24 -0.38 1.79 -12.00
C GLU A 24 -1.61 0.98 -12.43
N TYR A 25 -2.41 0.49 -11.48
CA TYR A 25 -3.66 -0.19 -11.83
C TYR A 25 -4.64 0.75 -12.53
N TYR A 26 -4.82 1.95 -11.98
CA TYR A 26 -5.73 2.94 -12.52
C TYR A 26 -5.32 3.35 -13.95
N PHE A 27 -4.07 3.74 -14.17
CA PHE A 27 -3.61 4.18 -15.50
C PHE A 27 -3.59 3.04 -16.53
N ARG A 28 -3.31 1.81 -16.11
CA ARG A 28 -3.28 0.65 -17.02
C ARG A 28 -4.66 0.21 -17.49
N TYR A 29 -5.64 0.20 -16.57
CA TYR A 29 -6.95 -0.41 -16.84
C TYR A 29 -8.10 0.60 -16.92
N ASN A 30 -7.84 1.87 -16.63
CA ASN A 30 -8.84 2.92 -16.46
C ASN A 30 -9.99 2.46 -15.54
N LYS A 31 -9.61 1.82 -14.42
CA LYS A 31 -10.52 1.18 -13.47
C LYS A 31 -10.08 1.45 -12.05
N ILE A 32 -11.06 1.52 -11.16
CA ILE A 32 -10.86 1.65 -9.72
C ILE A 32 -11.17 0.31 -9.07
N ALA A 33 -10.24 -0.18 -8.24
CA ALA A 33 -10.39 -1.45 -7.52
C ALA A 33 -11.57 -1.41 -6.54
N CYS A 34 -12.26 -2.53 -6.35
CA CYS A 34 -13.48 -2.61 -5.53
C CYS A 34 -13.23 -3.05 -4.07
N GLU A 35 -12.04 -3.53 -3.71
CA GLU A 35 -11.74 -4.03 -2.36
C GLU A 35 -10.41 -3.43 -1.84
N TYR A 36 -10.48 -2.29 -1.15
CA TYR A 36 -9.32 -1.72 -0.43
C TYR A 36 -9.14 -2.31 0.98
N ASN A 37 -10.22 -2.80 1.60
CA ASN A 37 -10.26 -3.23 3.01
C ASN A 37 -9.30 -4.40 3.39
N LYS A 38 -8.64 -5.05 2.42
CA LYS A 38 -7.69 -6.15 2.66
C LYS A 38 -6.21 -5.75 2.55
N LEU A 39 -5.90 -4.52 2.14
CA LEU A 39 -4.51 -4.08 1.99
C LEU A 39 -3.88 -3.65 3.32
N ASN A 40 -4.70 -3.27 4.31
CA ASN A 40 -4.22 -2.85 5.62
C ASN A 40 -3.57 -3.99 6.44
N SER A 41 -3.93 -5.26 6.25
CA SER A 41 -3.45 -6.33 7.15
C SER A 41 -2.13 -6.99 6.75
N ILE A 42 -1.75 -6.94 5.47
CA ILE A 42 -0.51 -7.56 4.97
C ILE A 42 0.60 -6.51 4.81
N VAL A 43 0.25 -5.28 4.42
CA VAL A 43 1.26 -4.26 4.11
C VAL A 43 1.61 -3.37 5.31
N GLN A 44 0.70 -3.13 6.27
CA GLN A 44 1.12 -2.54 7.55
C GLN A 44 2.09 -3.45 8.30
N LYS A 45 2.04 -4.78 8.13
CA LYS A 45 3.06 -5.65 8.74
C LYS A 45 4.43 -5.49 8.08
N SER A 46 4.52 -5.30 6.77
CA SER A 46 5.82 -5.03 6.11
C SER A 46 6.28 -3.58 6.28
N TYR A 47 5.37 -2.62 6.41
CA TYR A 47 5.70 -1.22 6.68
C TYR A 47 6.03 -0.96 8.13
N SER A 48 5.28 -1.50 9.09
CA SER A 48 5.66 -1.47 10.51
C SER A 48 6.90 -2.33 10.74
N GLN A 49 7.16 -3.41 10.00
CA GLN A 49 8.46 -4.08 10.05
C GLN A 49 9.56 -3.27 9.35
N ASN A 50 9.26 -2.41 8.37
CA ASN A 50 10.27 -1.55 7.73
C ASN A 50 10.51 -0.24 8.49
N GLU A 51 9.53 0.29 9.20
CA GLU A 51 9.64 1.37 10.17
C GLU A 51 10.25 0.83 11.46
N GLU A 52 9.91 -0.36 11.96
CA GLU A 52 10.69 -1.05 12.99
C GLU A 52 12.09 -1.41 12.48
N ASN A 53 12.28 -1.60 11.16
CA ASN A 53 13.60 -1.79 10.54
C ASN A 53 14.36 -0.46 10.25
N MET A 54 13.67 0.68 10.21
CA MET A 54 14.27 2.04 10.17
C MET A 54 14.39 2.65 11.56
N ASN A 55 13.70 2.06 12.53
CA ASN A 55 13.78 2.29 13.96
C ASN A 55 14.53 1.13 14.64
N ILE A 56 15.41 0.41 13.89
CA ILE A 56 16.50 -0.42 14.47
C ILE A 56 17.61 0.53 14.90
N ASN A 57 17.30 1.41 15.84
CA ASN A 57 18.06 1.28 17.06
C ASN A 57 17.44 0.06 17.73
N GLY A 58 18.10 -1.08 17.54
CA GLY A 58 17.62 -2.33 18.11
C GLY A 58 17.31 -2.09 19.58
N LYS A 59 16.36 -2.86 20.12
CA LYS A 59 16.11 -2.96 21.56
C LYS A 59 17.30 -3.59 22.31
N GLU A 60 18.52 -3.27 21.92
CA GLU A 60 19.68 -3.29 22.80
C GLU A 60 19.57 -2.02 23.66
N ASN A 61 19.97 -2.11 24.93
CA ASN A 61 20.00 -0.97 25.85
C ASN A 61 20.94 0.12 25.28
N ASP A 62 20.41 0.96 24.40
CA ASP A 62 21.14 2.09 23.85
C ASP A 62 21.14 3.17 24.91
N GLU A 63 22.26 3.21 25.62
CA GLU A 63 22.66 4.32 26.46
C GLU A 63 22.49 5.61 25.63
N ARG A 64 21.69 6.54 26.16
CA ARG A 64 21.44 7.85 25.56
C ARG A 64 21.97 8.92 26.49
N ILE A 65 22.50 9.99 25.90
CA ILE A 65 22.70 11.23 26.64
C ILE A 65 21.45 12.09 26.44
N GLU A 66 20.86 12.56 27.53
CA GLU A 66 19.85 13.61 27.50
C GLU A 66 20.54 14.97 27.54
N ILE A 67 20.34 15.77 26.50
CA ILE A 67 20.85 17.14 26.41
C ILE A 67 19.69 18.09 26.69
N MET A 68 19.91 19.03 27.60
CA MET A 68 18.96 20.12 27.87
C MET A 68 18.99 21.10 26.71
N ILE A 69 17.82 21.42 26.17
CA ILE A 69 17.64 22.37 25.08
C ILE A 69 16.79 23.55 25.57
N LYS A 70 17.19 24.76 25.20
CA LYS A 70 16.41 25.98 25.45
C LYS A 70 15.10 25.93 24.66
N GLY A 71 14.00 26.13 25.34
CA GLY A 71 12.68 26.29 24.74
C GLY A 71 12.50 27.68 24.11
N PRO A 72 11.36 27.89 23.45
CA PRO A 72 10.99 29.19 22.88
C PRO A 72 10.85 30.27 23.96
N GLU A 73 10.54 29.87 25.19
CA GLU A 73 10.51 30.75 26.36
C GLU A 73 11.78 30.52 27.22
N PRO A 74 12.39 31.57 27.78
CA PRO A 74 13.65 31.47 28.54
C PRO A 74 13.60 30.49 29.72
N GLU A 75 12.42 30.25 30.27
CA GLU A 75 12.17 29.40 31.44
C GLU A 75 11.82 27.95 31.07
N LEU A 76 11.44 27.71 29.81
CA LEU A 76 11.08 26.39 29.35
C LEU A 76 12.33 25.70 28.80
N CYS A 77 12.74 24.59 29.40
CA CYS A 77 13.78 23.72 28.85
C CYS A 77 13.23 22.32 28.66
N TYR A 78 13.58 21.68 27.54
CA TYR A 78 13.19 20.29 27.27
C TYR A 78 14.43 19.43 27.05
N LYS A 79 14.29 18.14 27.35
CA LYS A 79 15.34 17.15 27.17
C LYS A 79 15.23 16.52 25.80
N LYS A 80 16.34 16.48 25.07
CA LYS A 80 16.44 15.75 23.80
C LYS A 80 17.54 14.70 23.90
N GLY A 81 17.18 13.47 23.58
CA GLY A 81 18.10 12.33 23.62
C GLY A 81 18.96 12.23 22.37
N ILE A 82 20.21 11.83 22.55
CA ILE A 82 21.09 11.38 21.48
C ILE A 82 21.78 10.07 21.87
N ASP A 83 21.79 9.11 20.96
CA ASP A 83 22.42 7.81 21.13
C ASP A 83 23.94 7.92 20.98
N TYR A 84 24.69 7.12 21.76
CA TYR A 84 26.12 6.91 21.49
C TYR A 84 26.33 6.13 20.18
N ILE A 85 27.38 6.47 19.45
CA ILE A 85 27.85 5.68 18.32
C ILE A 85 28.71 4.54 18.86
N LYS A 86 28.07 3.39 19.13
CA LYS A 86 28.72 2.13 19.54
C LYS A 86 29.30 1.34 18.38
N ASN A 87 28.61 1.38 17.24
CA ASN A 87 29.03 0.71 16.02
C ASN A 87 28.57 1.53 14.82
N LEU A 88 29.51 2.24 14.20
CA LEU A 88 29.28 3.13 13.08
C LEU A 88 28.62 2.39 11.91
N ASN A 89 29.00 1.14 11.65
CA ASN A 89 28.48 0.35 10.53
C ASN A 89 27.02 -0.09 10.69
N LYS A 90 26.48 -0.08 11.91
CA LYS A 90 25.10 -0.51 12.18
C LYS A 90 24.10 0.65 12.24
N ILE A 91 24.58 1.88 12.45
CA ILE A 91 23.69 3.03 12.60
C ILE A 91 23.30 3.64 11.24
N ASN A 92 22.15 4.31 11.23
CA ASN A 92 21.81 5.27 10.19
C ASN A 92 22.53 6.60 10.49
N LEU A 93 23.78 6.71 10.02
CA LEU A 93 24.63 7.88 10.30
C LEU A 93 23.99 9.19 9.83
N ARG A 94 23.23 9.18 8.73
CA ARG A 94 22.52 10.35 8.24
C ARG A 94 21.53 10.88 9.28
N LEU A 95 20.58 10.05 9.71
CA LEU A 95 19.56 10.46 10.69
C LEU A 95 20.21 10.85 12.03
N TRP A 96 21.27 10.15 12.41
CA TRP A 96 22.03 10.47 13.61
C TRP A 96 22.68 11.86 13.51
N LEU A 97 23.35 12.18 12.38
CA LEU A 97 23.96 13.49 12.15
C LEU A 97 22.92 14.60 12.07
N GLU A 98 21.78 14.37 11.41
CA GLU A 98 20.67 15.34 11.37
C GLU A 98 20.14 15.65 12.78
N ASN A 99 19.96 14.61 13.62
CA ASN A 99 19.56 14.81 15.01
C ASN A 99 20.63 15.57 15.81
N PHE A 100 21.90 15.20 15.67
CA PHE A 100 23.02 15.87 16.33
C PHE A 100 23.13 17.35 15.92
N GLU A 101 23.12 17.65 14.62
CA GLU A 101 23.21 19.01 14.08
C GLU A 101 22.00 19.85 14.50
N ASN A 102 20.81 19.26 14.55
CA ASN A 102 19.62 19.91 15.09
C ASN A 102 19.80 20.28 16.58
N ILE A 103 20.30 19.36 17.42
CA ILE A 103 20.63 19.65 18.82
C ILE A 103 21.67 20.77 18.93
N CYS A 104 22.71 20.75 18.09
CA CYS A 104 23.74 21.78 18.07
C CYS A 104 23.16 23.16 17.74
N ASN A 105 22.29 23.22 16.72
CA ASN A 105 21.68 24.47 16.28
C ASN A 105 20.73 25.05 17.33
N LEU A 106 19.91 24.20 17.97
CA LEU A 106 19.00 24.63 19.03
C LEU A 106 19.72 25.14 20.29
N ASN A 107 20.95 24.68 20.52
CA ASN A 107 21.79 25.14 21.62
C ASN A 107 22.82 26.20 21.21
N GLU A 108 22.82 26.62 19.95
CA GLU A 108 23.75 27.60 19.39
C GLU A 108 25.23 27.22 19.63
N TRP A 109 25.55 25.93 19.56
CA TRP A 109 26.91 25.46 19.80
C TRP A 109 27.89 25.96 18.74
N ASN A 110 29.05 26.44 19.18
CA ASN A 110 30.17 26.74 18.31
C ASN A 110 30.89 25.46 17.86
N ASP A 111 31.81 25.55 16.90
CA ASP A 111 32.46 24.38 16.32
C ASP A 111 33.34 23.60 17.31
N GLU A 112 33.92 24.27 18.30
CA GLU A 112 34.68 23.62 19.38
C GLU A 112 33.76 22.77 20.28
N GLN A 113 32.59 23.31 20.63
CA GLN A 113 31.58 22.60 21.41
C GLN A 113 31.01 21.42 20.62
N LYS A 114 30.66 21.62 19.34
CA LYS A 114 30.21 20.53 18.45
C LYS A 114 31.24 19.42 18.40
N PHE A 115 32.52 19.76 18.21
CA PHE A 115 33.60 18.79 18.20
C PHE A 115 33.71 18.02 19.52
N TYR A 116 33.72 18.73 20.65
CA TYR A 116 33.83 18.12 21.98
C TYR A 116 32.70 17.12 22.25
N PHE A 117 31.46 17.49 21.96
CA PHE A 117 30.31 16.59 22.15
C PHE A 117 30.31 15.44 21.16
N LEU A 118 30.61 15.68 19.87
CA LEU A 118 30.71 14.62 18.88
C LEU A 118 31.75 13.56 19.32
N ASN A 119 32.91 14.00 19.78
CA ASN A 119 33.97 13.09 20.21
C ASN A 119 33.56 12.25 21.43
N ARG A 120 32.80 12.82 22.38
CA ARG A 120 32.27 12.08 23.53
C ARG A 120 31.19 11.07 23.15
N LEU A 121 30.43 11.34 22.09
CA LEU A 121 29.35 10.45 21.63
C LEU A 121 29.87 9.23 20.85
N ILE A 122 31.12 9.26 20.37
CA ILE A 122 31.74 8.15 19.65
C ILE A 122 32.46 7.23 20.64
N ILE A 123 31.90 6.04 20.85
CA ILE A 123 32.50 4.99 21.68
C ILE A 123 32.84 3.72 20.88
N ASP A 124 32.65 3.77 19.57
CA ASP A 124 33.00 2.68 18.65
C ASP A 124 34.51 2.49 18.56
N LYS A 125 34.98 1.32 19.01
CA LYS A 125 36.39 0.92 18.99
C LYS A 125 36.95 0.78 17.58
N ASN A 126 36.10 0.64 16.56
CA ASN A 126 36.52 0.52 15.17
C ASN A 126 36.77 1.87 14.51
N VAL A 127 36.43 2.99 15.17
CA VAL A 127 36.78 4.33 14.71
C VAL A 127 38.18 4.67 15.21
N PRO A 128 39.21 4.77 14.34
CA PRO A 128 40.57 5.08 14.76
C PRO A 128 40.64 6.44 15.45
N SER A 129 41.47 6.59 16.47
CA SER A 129 41.68 7.89 17.14
C SER A 129 42.20 8.98 16.19
N SER A 130 42.88 8.60 15.10
CA SER A 130 43.34 9.49 14.03
C SER A 130 42.21 10.13 13.20
N VAL A 131 40.99 9.61 13.35
CA VAL A 131 39.78 10.18 12.75
C VAL A 131 39.31 11.42 13.52
N ILE A 132 39.61 11.48 14.81
CA ILE A 132 39.24 12.57 15.71
C ILE A 132 40.21 13.74 15.45
N SER A 133 39.84 14.61 14.50
CA SER A 133 40.52 15.88 14.27
C SER A 133 40.08 16.92 15.30
N LYS A 134 40.79 18.04 15.48
CA LYS A 134 40.34 19.13 16.37
C LYS A 134 39.17 19.95 15.80
N ILE A 135 38.67 19.62 14.61
CA ILE A 135 37.68 20.41 13.87
C ILE A 135 36.45 19.54 13.58
N TYR A 136 35.27 20.03 13.94
CA TYR A 136 34.01 19.30 13.74
C TYR A 136 33.81 18.85 12.28
N ALA A 137 34.01 19.76 11.31
CA ALA A 137 33.79 19.48 9.89
C ALA A 137 34.67 18.34 9.36
N GLU A 138 35.93 18.29 9.78
CA GLU A 138 36.88 17.22 9.39
C GLU A 138 36.50 15.88 10.01
N THR A 139 36.19 15.87 11.32
CA THR A 139 35.75 14.64 12.01
C THR A 139 34.46 14.10 11.40
N ARG A 140 33.48 14.97 11.11
CA ARG A 140 32.24 14.63 10.40
C ARG A 140 32.52 14.00 9.04
N LYS A 141 33.40 14.61 8.25
CA LYS A 141 33.77 14.09 6.92
C LYS A 141 34.35 12.69 7.00
N LYS A 142 35.29 12.45 7.92
CA LYS A 142 35.92 11.14 8.09
C LYS A 142 34.95 10.07 8.60
N LEU A 143 33.99 10.41 9.48
CA LEU A 143 32.94 9.47 9.90
C LEU A 143 32.08 9.03 8.72
N ILE A 144 31.73 9.97 7.84
CA ILE A 144 31.01 9.66 6.60
C ILE A 144 31.84 8.73 5.72
N GLU A 145 33.12 9.00 5.52
CA GLU A 145 34.02 8.16 4.70
C GLU A 145 34.15 6.72 5.23
N ILE A 146 34.18 6.53 6.55
CA ILE A 146 34.24 5.19 7.16
C ILE A 146 32.91 4.45 6.96
N ARG A 147 31.78 5.11 7.24
CA ARG A 147 30.45 4.51 7.14
C ARG A 147 30.07 4.20 5.70
N TYR A 148 30.37 5.12 4.80
CA TYR A 148 29.97 5.12 3.40
C TYR A 148 31.20 4.89 2.53
N ASN A 149 31.96 3.85 2.87
CA ASN A 149 33.05 3.39 2.03
C ASN A 149 32.53 2.89 0.67
N LYS A 150 33.45 2.61 -0.27
CA LYS A 150 33.10 2.18 -1.63
C LYS A 150 32.15 0.98 -1.68
N GLU A 151 32.32 0.01 -0.79
CA GLU A 151 31.48 -1.19 -0.76
C GLU A 151 30.05 -0.88 -0.29
N GLU A 152 29.92 -0.08 0.76
CA GLU A 152 28.62 0.37 1.26
C GLU A 152 27.91 1.26 0.24
N MET A 153 28.62 2.16 -0.43
CA MET A 153 28.05 3.00 -1.49
C MET A 153 27.58 2.19 -2.69
N ASN A 154 28.28 1.11 -3.05
CA ASN A 154 27.79 0.18 -4.06
C ASN A 154 26.50 -0.52 -3.63
N LYS A 155 26.34 -0.84 -2.34
CA LYS A 155 25.08 -1.40 -1.81
C LYS A 155 23.95 -0.38 -1.86
N VAL A 156 24.19 0.87 -1.47
CA VAL A 156 23.22 1.96 -1.56
C VAL A 156 22.78 2.16 -3.02
N PHE A 157 23.74 2.21 -3.95
CA PHE A 157 23.46 2.34 -5.37
C PHE A 157 22.60 1.19 -5.90
N LYS A 158 22.95 -0.07 -5.60
CA LYS A 158 22.15 -1.25 -5.99
C LYS A 158 20.73 -1.21 -5.42
N LYS A 159 20.57 -0.77 -4.16
CA LYS A 159 19.22 -0.60 -3.56
C LYS A 159 18.43 0.45 -4.32
N MET A 160 19.04 1.60 -4.62
CA MET A 160 18.44 2.69 -5.38
C MET A 160 18.07 2.27 -6.82
N GLU A 161 18.84 1.38 -7.45
CA GLU A 161 18.50 0.78 -8.74
C GLU A 161 17.39 -0.25 -8.68
N ALA A 162 17.06 -0.80 -7.52
CA ALA A 162 16.04 -1.84 -7.36
C ALA A 162 14.65 -1.27 -7.05
N VAL A 163 14.53 -0.04 -6.55
CA VAL A 163 13.24 0.56 -6.17
C VAL A 163 12.35 0.74 -7.39
N ARG A 164 11.13 0.20 -7.36
CA ARG A 164 10.12 0.36 -8.41
C ARG A 164 8.79 0.72 -7.79
N LEU A 165 8.04 1.63 -8.42
CA LEU A 165 6.71 2.06 -7.96
C LEU A 165 5.74 0.88 -7.76
N LYS A 166 5.82 -0.13 -8.64
CA LYS A 166 4.96 -1.33 -8.59
C LYS A 166 5.08 -2.13 -7.28
N ASP A 167 6.18 -1.96 -6.54
CA ASP A 167 6.46 -2.67 -5.29
C ASP A 167 5.84 -1.95 -4.07
N PHE A 168 5.21 -0.78 -4.28
CA PHE A 168 4.54 0.01 -3.26
C PHE A 168 3.05 0.14 -3.59
N ILE A 169 2.21 0.25 -2.57
CA ILE A 169 0.79 0.50 -2.77
C ILE A 169 0.55 1.96 -3.12
N LYS A 170 1.15 2.86 -2.33
CA LYS A 170 0.99 4.32 -2.43
C LYS A 170 2.18 4.99 -3.10
N ILE A 171 1.95 6.17 -3.68
CA ILE A 171 3.02 6.99 -4.25
C ILE A 171 3.93 7.58 -3.18
N GLU A 172 3.36 7.99 -2.05
CA GLU A 172 4.10 8.59 -0.93
C GLU A 172 5.17 7.62 -0.38
N ASP A 173 4.77 6.38 -0.18
CA ASP A 173 5.61 5.25 0.25
C ASP A 173 6.83 5.05 -0.65
N TYR A 174 6.60 5.07 -1.96
CA TYR A 174 7.62 4.95 -2.99
C TYR A 174 8.57 6.16 -2.97
N VAL A 175 8.02 7.38 -3.00
CA VAL A 175 8.80 8.63 -2.99
C VAL A 175 9.64 8.74 -1.73
N HIS A 176 9.09 8.38 -0.57
CA HIS A 176 9.82 8.38 0.69
C HIS A 176 11.02 7.43 0.63
N LYS A 177 10.82 6.20 0.14
CA LYS A 177 11.90 5.22 0.03
C LYS A 177 13.01 5.68 -0.90
N GLU A 178 12.67 6.29 -2.03
CA GLU A 178 13.65 6.86 -2.96
C GLU A 178 14.42 8.02 -2.34
N ARG A 179 13.73 8.99 -1.73
CA ARG A 179 14.36 10.12 -1.05
C ARG A 179 15.38 9.65 -0.01
N CYS A 180 15.01 8.70 0.85
CA CYS A 180 15.94 8.15 1.84
C CYS A 180 17.24 7.62 1.21
N LEU A 181 17.13 6.88 0.11
CA LEU A 181 18.30 6.32 -0.58
C LEU A 181 19.13 7.37 -1.31
N VAL A 182 18.48 8.37 -1.92
CA VAL A 182 19.16 9.49 -2.60
C VAL A 182 19.89 10.36 -1.58
N ASP A 183 19.30 10.59 -0.42
CA ASP A 183 19.92 11.34 0.67
C ASP A 183 21.13 10.58 1.25
N GLU A 184 21.04 9.26 1.45
CA GLU A 184 22.19 8.42 1.81
C GLU A 184 23.29 8.48 0.74
N TYR A 185 22.91 8.38 -0.53
CA TYR A 185 23.82 8.49 -1.66
C TYR A 185 24.54 9.85 -1.66
N ALA A 186 23.78 10.93 -1.46
CA ALA A 186 24.28 12.29 -1.47
C ALA A 186 25.22 12.57 -0.30
N LEU A 187 24.91 12.02 0.89
CA LEU A 187 25.78 12.13 2.06
C LEU A 187 27.12 11.43 1.81
N GLY A 188 27.10 10.20 1.29
CA GLY A 188 28.32 9.43 1.03
C GLY A 188 29.21 10.01 -0.06
N TYR A 189 28.63 10.49 -1.17
CA TYR A 189 29.37 11.12 -2.27
C TYR A 189 29.60 12.63 -2.10
N GLN A 190 29.02 13.25 -1.06
CA GLN A 190 29.11 14.69 -0.78
C GLN A 190 28.71 15.56 -1.99
N ILE A 191 27.64 15.18 -2.68
CA ILE A 191 27.17 15.90 -3.88
C ILE A 191 26.47 17.21 -3.50
N SER A 192 26.44 18.14 -4.45
CA SER A 192 25.75 19.42 -4.30
C SER A 192 24.23 19.27 -4.25
N LYS A 193 23.52 20.31 -3.76
CA LYS A 193 22.04 20.34 -3.76
C LYS A 193 21.46 20.15 -5.16
N ASN A 194 22.10 20.76 -6.17
CA ASN A 194 21.64 20.62 -7.55
C ASN A 194 21.79 19.19 -8.06
N GLU A 195 22.94 18.55 -7.80
CA GLU A 195 23.17 17.15 -8.18
C GLU A 195 22.23 16.20 -7.42
N HIS A 196 21.94 16.50 -6.15
CA HIS A 196 20.93 15.78 -5.38
C HIS A 196 19.56 15.85 -6.05
N SER A 197 19.09 17.05 -6.41
CA SER A 197 17.80 17.20 -7.11
C SER A 197 17.77 16.47 -8.45
N HIS A 198 18.85 16.53 -9.23
CA HIS A 198 18.95 15.79 -10.49
C HIS A 198 18.94 14.28 -10.26
N LYS A 199 19.66 13.79 -9.25
CA LYS A 199 19.70 12.36 -8.91
C LYS A 199 18.34 11.88 -8.41
N HIS A 200 17.64 12.67 -7.59
CA HIS A 200 16.28 12.37 -7.17
C HIS A 200 15.33 12.24 -8.36
N ALA A 201 15.39 13.18 -9.30
CA ALA A 201 14.61 13.12 -10.54
C ALA A 201 14.92 11.86 -11.37
N GLU A 202 16.20 11.58 -11.61
CA GLU A 202 16.65 10.39 -12.35
C GLU A 202 16.11 9.10 -11.74
N VAL A 203 16.26 8.94 -10.41
CA VAL A 203 15.85 7.73 -9.69
C VAL A 203 14.33 7.58 -9.74
N PHE A 204 13.59 8.66 -9.48
CA PHE A 204 12.14 8.69 -9.56
C PHE A 204 11.64 8.24 -10.92
N PHE A 205 12.00 8.92 -12.01
CA PHE A 205 11.50 8.54 -13.34
C PHE A 205 11.89 7.12 -13.78
N ARG A 206 13.05 6.64 -13.33
CA ARG A 206 13.51 5.27 -13.61
C ARG A 206 12.70 4.22 -12.86
N GLY A 207 12.25 4.53 -11.64
CA GLY A 207 11.45 3.63 -10.81
C GLY A 207 9.97 3.57 -11.20
N LEU A 208 9.47 4.56 -11.96
CA LEU A 208 8.09 4.60 -12.44
C LEU A 208 7.76 3.48 -13.44
N SER A 209 6.54 2.97 -13.31
CA SER A 209 5.94 2.04 -14.27
C SER A 209 5.58 2.73 -15.59
N THR A 210 5.48 1.96 -16.68
CA THR A 210 5.24 2.48 -18.03
C THR A 210 3.98 3.34 -18.14
N HIS A 211 2.86 2.92 -17.54
CA HIS A 211 1.60 3.67 -17.67
C HIS A 211 1.64 4.98 -16.89
N THR A 212 2.22 4.97 -15.69
CA THR A 212 2.47 6.20 -14.92
C THR A 212 3.38 7.17 -15.67
N ARG A 213 4.44 6.68 -16.32
CA ARG A 213 5.33 7.51 -17.14
C ARG A 213 4.61 8.14 -18.32
N ILE A 214 3.74 7.38 -19.00
CA ILE A 214 2.91 7.90 -20.09
C ILE A 214 1.98 9.00 -19.59
N GLU A 215 1.40 8.85 -18.39
CA GLU A 215 0.54 9.88 -17.82
C GLU A 215 1.29 11.17 -17.52
N LEU A 216 2.44 11.09 -16.85
CA LEU A 216 3.26 12.28 -16.57
C LEU A 216 3.71 13.00 -17.85
N ALA A 217 4.06 12.24 -18.89
CA ALA A 217 4.45 12.80 -20.18
C ALA A 217 3.34 13.63 -20.87
N LYS A 218 2.06 13.42 -20.52
CA LYS A 218 0.94 14.24 -21.02
C LYS A 218 0.84 15.58 -20.31
N VAL A 219 1.23 15.64 -19.03
CA VAL A 219 1.05 16.81 -18.16
C VAL A 219 2.26 17.74 -18.20
N GLN A 220 3.45 17.20 -18.46
CA GLN A 220 4.70 17.94 -18.68
C GLN A 220 4.95 19.04 -17.64
N LYS A 221 5.08 18.64 -16.36
CA LYS A 221 5.47 19.60 -15.33
C LYS A 221 6.97 19.89 -15.41
N ALA A 222 7.35 21.11 -15.02
CA ALA A 222 8.74 21.57 -15.10
C ALA A 222 9.63 21.00 -13.98
N ILE A 223 9.05 20.63 -12.84
CA ILE A 223 9.77 20.16 -11.65
C ILE A 223 9.14 18.87 -11.11
N ILE A 224 9.97 18.00 -10.55
CA ILE A 224 9.57 16.69 -10.01
C ILE A 224 8.55 16.83 -8.88
N GLU A 225 8.66 17.84 -8.03
CA GLU A 225 7.73 18.06 -6.91
C GLU A 225 6.30 18.26 -7.41
N ALA A 226 6.12 18.97 -8.52
CA ALA A 226 4.81 19.20 -9.12
C ALA A 226 4.23 17.93 -9.75
N GLU A 227 5.07 17.00 -10.22
CA GLU A 227 4.62 15.69 -10.71
C GLU A 227 4.22 14.76 -9.58
N ILE A 228 5.01 14.74 -8.50
CA ILE A 228 4.69 13.99 -7.28
C ILE A 228 3.34 14.47 -6.74
N GLU A 229 3.17 15.79 -6.59
CA GLU A 229 1.91 16.39 -6.12
C GLU A 229 0.73 16.02 -7.02
N TYR A 230 0.93 16.03 -8.35
CA TYR A 230 -0.09 15.61 -9.30
C TYR A 230 -0.49 14.14 -9.12
N LEU A 231 0.47 13.23 -8.98
CA LEU A 231 0.20 11.82 -8.74
C LEU A 231 -0.50 11.59 -7.40
N THR A 232 -0.07 12.29 -6.34
CA THR A 232 -0.72 12.23 -5.03
C THR A 232 -2.18 12.64 -5.10
N LYS A 233 -2.52 13.74 -5.79
CA LYS A 233 -3.90 14.18 -5.96
C LYS A 233 -4.77 13.14 -6.69
N ILE A 234 -4.23 12.52 -7.73
CA ILE A 234 -4.93 11.43 -8.43
C ILE A 234 -5.13 10.23 -7.50
N GLU A 235 -4.11 9.86 -6.74
CA GLU A 235 -4.21 8.76 -5.78
C GLU A 235 -5.28 9.03 -4.71
N GLU A 236 -5.34 10.24 -4.18
CA GLU A 236 -6.37 10.68 -3.23
C GLU A 236 -7.78 10.60 -3.82
N GLU A 237 -7.97 11.06 -5.07
CA GLU A 237 -9.26 10.99 -5.76
C GLU A 237 -9.68 9.52 -5.97
N ILE A 238 -8.75 8.66 -6.38
CA ILE A 238 -9.00 7.23 -6.54
C ILE A 238 -9.41 6.60 -5.20
N LEU A 239 -8.68 6.90 -4.12
CA LEU A 239 -8.97 6.40 -2.78
C LEU A 239 -10.36 6.84 -2.28
N SER A 240 -10.73 8.11 -2.51
CA SER A 240 -12.06 8.64 -2.18
C SER A 240 -13.16 7.87 -2.93
N GLN A 241 -13.01 7.67 -4.24
CA GLN A 241 -13.95 6.90 -5.03
C GLN A 241 -14.04 5.41 -4.62
N MET A 242 -12.92 4.81 -4.16
CA MET A 242 -12.92 3.46 -3.61
C MET A 242 -13.75 3.38 -2.32
N GLU A 243 -13.62 4.37 -1.45
CA GLU A 243 -14.34 4.44 -0.18
C GLU A 243 -15.85 4.59 -0.41
N GLU A 244 -16.26 5.48 -1.32
CA GLU A 244 -17.67 5.65 -1.71
C GLU A 244 -18.30 4.34 -2.21
N ARG A 245 -17.59 3.62 -3.09
CA ARG A 245 -18.05 2.32 -3.61
C ARG A 245 -18.17 1.27 -2.52
N THR A 246 -17.22 1.26 -1.59
CA THR A 246 -17.20 0.35 -0.46
C THR A 246 -18.40 0.60 0.46
N ASN A 247 -18.68 1.87 0.77
CA ASN A 247 -19.80 2.28 1.61
C ASN A 247 -21.16 1.99 0.93
N ALA A 248 -21.26 2.26 -0.38
CA ALA A 248 -22.44 1.89 -1.16
C ALA A 248 -22.70 0.37 -1.15
N TYR A 249 -21.65 -0.45 -1.22
CA TYR A 249 -21.77 -1.91 -1.14
C TYR A 249 -22.20 -2.38 0.25
N LYS A 250 -21.61 -1.85 1.33
CA LYS A 250 -22.01 -2.14 2.71
C LYS A 250 -23.48 -1.81 2.95
N ASN A 251 -23.94 -0.65 2.46
CA ASN A 251 -25.34 -0.23 2.58
C ASN A 251 -26.31 -1.10 1.77
N ARG A 252 -25.89 -1.62 0.61
CA ARG A 252 -26.69 -2.59 -0.17
C ARG A 252 -26.74 -3.97 0.49
N SER A 253 -25.63 -4.43 1.05
CA SER A 253 -25.54 -5.70 1.78
C SER A 253 -26.41 -5.71 3.05
N SER A 254 -26.44 -4.62 3.81
CA SER A 254 -27.30 -4.51 4.99
C SER A 254 -28.79 -4.42 4.61
N TYR A 255 -29.12 -3.71 3.52
CA TYR A 255 -30.48 -3.66 3.00
C TYR A 255 -30.96 -5.02 2.47
N GLN A 256 -30.11 -5.77 1.75
CA GLN A 256 -30.44 -7.14 1.31
C GLN A 256 -30.57 -8.12 2.48
N GLN A 257 -29.69 -8.06 3.49
CA GLN A 257 -29.83 -8.89 4.70
C GLN A 257 -31.09 -8.57 5.50
N ASN A 258 -31.50 -7.29 5.57
CA ASN A 258 -32.75 -6.93 6.23
C ASN A 258 -33.97 -7.38 5.42
N LYS A 259 -33.94 -7.27 4.09
CA LYS A 259 -35.03 -7.76 3.22
C LYS A 259 -35.14 -9.28 3.21
N GLU A 260 -34.02 -9.99 3.31
CA GLU A 260 -33.99 -11.45 3.49
C GLU A 260 -34.48 -11.85 4.89
N ARG A 261 -34.15 -11.10 5.95
CA ARG A 261 -34.69 -11.33 7.31
C ARG A 261 -36.19 -11.02 7.42
N GLU A 262 -36.68 -9.97 6.76
CA GLU A 262 -38.10 -9.65 6.68
C GLU A 262 -38.87 -10.73 5.88
N ASN A 263 -38.28 -11.24 4.78
CA ASN A 263 -38.84 -12.39 4.07
C ASN A 263 -38.75 -13.70 4.87
N TYR A 264 -37.71 -13.92 5.67
CA TYR A 264 -37.58 -15.12 6.51
C TYR A 264 -38.63 -15.13 7.64
N ASN A 265 -38.92 -13.96 8.22
CA ASN A 265 -39.98 -13.80 9.22
C ASN A 265 -41.39 -13.85 8.60
N SER A 266 -41.56 -13.46 7.34
CA SER A 266 -42.81 -13.64 6.59
C SER A 266 -43.09 -15.10 6.19
N TYR A 267 -42.06 -15.96 6.14
CA TYR A 267 -42.22 -17.38 5.77
C TYR A 267 -42.41 -18.34 6.95
N ASN A 268 -42.21 -17.87 8.18
CA ASN A 268 -42.34 -18.71 9.38
C ASN A 268 -43.78 -18.92 9.86
N ASN A 269 -44.79 -18.48 9.09
CA ASN A 269 -46.20 -18.67 9.48
C ASN A 269 -47.02 -19.58 8.54
N LYS A 270 -46.39 -20.34 7.63
CA LYS A 270 -47.07 -21.45 6.94
C LYS A 270 -46.13 -22.64 6.74
N ASN A 271 -46.32 -23.65 7.58
CA ASN A 271 -46.01 -25.06 7.33
C ASN A 271 -45.87 -25.41 5.84
N LYS A 272 -44.65 -25.55 5.31
CA LYS A 272 -44.41 -26.23 4.01
C LYS A 272 -42.98 -26.74 3.75
N PHE A 273 -42.12 -26.86 4.75
CA PHE A 273 -40.82 -27.53 4.62
C PHE A 273 -40.93 -29.06 4.74
N GLY A 274 -41.75 -29.64 3.87
CA GLY A 274 -41.85 -31.09 3.68
C GLY A 274 -41.90 -31.46 2.20
N SER A 275 -41.36 -30.63 1.30
CA SER A 275 -41.30 -30.93 -0.12
C SER A 275 -40.21 -31.98 -0.36
N LYS A 276 -40.56 -33.24 -0.13
CA LYS A 276 -39.75 -34.40 -0.48
C LYS A 276 -39.39 -34.33 -1.97
N TRP A 277 -38.08 -34.24 -2.25
CA TRP A 277 -37.50 -34.34 -3.59
C TRP A 277 -37.90 -35.65 -4.28
N CYS A 278 -37.77 -35.71 -5.60
CA CYS A 278 -38.15 -36.89 -6.37
C CYS A 278 -37.57 -38.17 -5.77
N THR A 279 -38.42 -39.07 -5.28
CA THR A 279 -37.98 -40.32 -4.64
C THR A 279 -37.53 -41.37 -5.66
N ILE A 280 -37.79 -41.14 -6.95
CA ILE A 280 -37.44 -42.02 -8.07
C ILE A 280 -36.04 -41.69 -8.60
N HIS A 281 -35.67 -40.41 -8.62
CA HIS A 281 -34.35 -39.95 -9.06
C HIS A 281 -33.60 -39.35 -7.88
N ARG A 282 -32.44 -39.90 -7.50
CA ARG A 282 -31.62 -39.37 -6.39
C ARG A 282 -30.98 -37.99 -6.66
N SER A 283 -31.31 -37.32 -7.76
CA SER A 283 -30.83 -35.98 -8.12
C SER A 283 -31.83 -34.88 -7.80
N THR A 284 -31.34 -33.71 -7.38
CA THR A 284 -32.09 -32.59 -6.80
C THR A 284 -32.80 -31.67 -7.82
N THR A 285 -33.32 -32.20 -8.93
CA THR A 285 -33.78 -31.35 -10.06
C THR A 285 -35.28 -31.22 -10.23
N HIS A 286 -36.12 -32.01 -9.52
CA HIS A 286 -37.59 -31.94 -9.61
C HIS A 286 -38.29 -32.68 -8.45
N TYR A 287 -39.61 -32.55 -8.33
CA TYR A 287 -40.46 -33.26 -7.36
C TYR A 287 -41.02 -34.58 -7.90
N THR A 288 -41.31 -35.57 -7.03
CA THR A 288 -41.85 -36.89 -7.46
C THR A 288 -43.17 -36.77 -8.23
N LYS A 289 -44.01 -35.79 -7.89
CA LYS A 289 -45.29 -35.56 -8.58
C LYS A 289 -45.13 -35.08 -10.02
N GLU A 290 -44.02 -34.42 -10.32
CA GLU A 290 -43.67 -33.92 -11.66
C GLU A 290 -42.78 -34.90 -12.42
N CYS A 291 -42.31 -35.96 -11.75
CA CYS A 291 -41.47 -36.96 -12.35
C CYS A 291 -42.23 -37.70 -13.46
N PHE A 292 -41.64 -37.66 -14.66
CA PHE A 292 -42.17 -38.36 -15.83
C PHE A 292 -42.32 -39.86 -15.57
N LEU A 293 -41.41 -40.47 -14.80
CA LEU A 293 -41.44 -41.90 -14.48
C LEU A 293 -42.42 -42.28 -13.35
N ASN A 294 -43.12 -41.32 -12.75
CA ASN A 294 -44.08 -41.61 -11.69
C ASN A 294 -45.28 -42.42 -12.22
N PRO A 295 -45.57 -43.61 -11.68
CA PRO A 295 -46.70 -44.44 -12.12
C PRO A 295 -48.06 -43.73 -12.02
N ALA A 296 -48.22 -42.78 -11.08
CA ALA A 296 -49.45 -42.00 -10.95
C ALA A 296 -49.72 -41.10 -12.18
N ASN A 297 -48.66 -40.65 -12.86
CA ASN A 297 -48.76 -39.83 -14.08
C ASN A 297 -48.98 -40.68 -15.35
N LYS A 298 -48.93 -42.01 -15.28
CA LYS A 298 -49.19 -42.88 -16.45
C LYS A 298 -50.65 -42.83 -16.91
N LYS A 299 -51.63 -42.57 -16.03
CA LYS A 299 -53.05 -42.44 -16.44
C LYS A 299 -53.30 -41.24 -17.37
N ASN A 300 -52.57 -40.14 -17.20
CA ASN A 300 -52.68 -38.98 -18.08
C ASN A 300 -52.00 -39.17 -19.46
N ARG A 301 -51.10 -40.15 -19.61
CA ARG A 301 -50.45 -40.42 -20.90
C ARG A 301 -51.35 -41.12 -21.91
N GLN A 302 -52.33 -41.90 -21.45
CA GLN A 302 -53.28 -42.52 -22.37
C GLN A 302 -54.13 -41.47 -23.10
N ILE A 303 -54.45 -40.35 -22.43
CA ILE A 303 -55.23 -39.24 -23.00
C ILE A 303 -54.42 -38.50 -24.08
N ILE A 304 -53.14 -38.18 -23.82
CA ILE A 304 -52.29 -37.44 -24.79
C ILE A 304 -51.94 -38.31 -26.02
N SER A 305 -51.83 -39.64 -25.86
CA SER A 305 -51.60 -40.54 -26.99
C SER A 305 -52.81 -40.74 -27.92
N LEU A 306 -54.02 -40.44 -27.44
CA LEU A 306 -55.26 -40.46 -28.23
C LEU A 306 -55.44 -39.18 -29.05
N GLU A 307 -55.08 -38.01 -28.50
CA GLU A 307 -55.20 -36.72 -29.20
C GLU A 307 -54.24 -36.59 -30.40
N PHE A 308 -53.04 -37.17 -30.33
CA PHE A 308 -52.09 -37.20 -31.46
C PHE A 308 -52.52 -38.14 -32.60
N LYS A 309 -53.37 -39.14 -32.33
CA LYS A 309 -53.91 -40.04 -33.36
C LYS A 309 -55.11 -39.43 -34.10
N ILE A 310 -55.84 -38.50 -33.49
CA ILE A 310 -56.99 -37.85 -34.13
C ILE A 310 -56.53 -36.74 -35.10
N THR A 311 -55.48 -36.01 -34.75
CA THR A 311 -54.94 -34.91 -35.58
C THR A 311 -54.26 -35.41 -36.86
N THR A 312 -53.61 -36.58 -36.84
CA THR A 312 -52.95 -37.14 -38.03
C THR A 312 -53.91 -37.76 -39.06
N LYS A 313 -55.16 -38.05 -38.69
CA LYS A 313 -56.18 -38.57 -39.63
C LYS A 313 -56.88 -37.48 -40.44
N LYS A 314 -56.87 -36.21 -40.01
CA LYS A 314 -57.47 -35.08 -40.75
C LYS A 314 -56.57 -34.46 -41.83
N ILE A 315 -55.27 -34.75 -41.81
CA ILE A 315 -54.29 -34.13 -42.73
C ILE A 315 -54.07 -34.98 -44.01
N LYS A 316 -54.70 -36.16 -44.13
CA LYS A 316 -54.55 -37.04 -45.31
C LYS A 316 -55.73 -37.02 -46.30
N ASN A 317 -56.76 -36.19 -46.08
CA ASN A 317 -57.90 -36.06 -47.01
C ASN A 317 -58.15 -34.59 -47.39
N THR A 318 -57.12 -33.92 -47.90
CA THR A 318 -57.24 -32.71 -48.74
C THR A 318 -56.21 -32.78 -49.84
#